data_AF-A0A1W4XQF2-F1
#
_entry.id   AF-A0A1W4XQF2-F1
#
_cell.length_a   1.000
_cell.length_b   1.000
_cell.length_c   1.000
_cell.angle_alpha   90.00
_cell.angle_beta   90.00
_cell.angle_gamma   90.00
#
_symmetry.space_group_name_H-M   'P 1'
#
loop_
_entity.id
_entity.type
_entity.pdbx_description
1 polymer ?
#
loop_
_entity_poly.entity_id
_entity_poly.type
_entity_poly.pdbx_seq_one_letter_code
_entity_poly.pdbx_strand_id
1 'polypeptide(L)'
;MANILEPEYQNSVPPSIIVFDLNDDSIVRRYELPQDQFVQNKSLFANIAIEDNDCSRIFAYLADISSPGLVVYSWKDNDSWLVNHNYFNIDPLAGEFNVSGIVFHWSDGIFGMGLSEIKPDGSSDLYFHPMTSTDEFVVSTKFLKDKALSQKSNGEFRHLGSRGPKGQSSVSFLDKKTGVLFYALINLNAIACWKTTNPRYTMQSQGRVYMSNVTMVFPSDIKVDSDDNMWVLSNRLPTFMYKGFNASEVNFRLLTAPVKDAINGTACDAKGIVTPEMKAKMKNHLDSINPPKSTPKAGQSGSEGINSRLNAVLILLAVLNLLMMH
;
A
#
# COMPACT_ATOMS: atom_id res chain seq x y z
N MET A 1 -22.61 -33.62 1.26
CA MET A 1 -21.99 -32.45 1.93
C MET A 1 -22.51 -31.23 1.20
N ALA A 2 -23.15 -30.29 1.91
CA ALA A 2 -23.64 -29.07 1.29
C ALA A 2 -22.44 -28.25 0.76
N ASN A 3 -22.56 -27.74 -0.46
CA ASN A 3 -21.56 -26.88 -1.08
C ASN A 3 -21.61 -25.50 -0.40
N ILE A 4 -20.78 -25.30 0.64
CA ILE A 4 -20.71 -24.02 1.39
C ILE A 4 -20.13 -22.89 0.51
N LEU A 5 -19.59 -23.22 -0.67
CA LEU A 5 -19.04 -22.24 -1.61
C LEU A 5 -20.08 -21.62 -2.55
N GLU A 6 -21.31 -22.16 -2.58
CA GLU A 6 -22.44 -21.56 -3.31
C GLU A 6 -23.73 -21.75 -2.51
N PRO A 7 -23.97 -20.99 -1.42
CA PRO A 7 -25.33 -20.48 -1.30
C PRO A 7 -25.55 -19.58 -2.53
N GLU A 8 -26.66 -19.73 -3.24
CA GLU A 8 -27.14 -18.65 -4.09
C GLU A 8 -27.24 -17.41 -3.19
N TYR A 9 -26.20 -16.58 -3.20
CA TYR A 9 -26.16 -15.37 -2.39
C TYR A 9 -27.08 -14.37 -3.08
N GLN A 10 -28.39 -14.53 -2.86
CA GLN A 10 -29.37 -13.55 -3.24
C GLN A 10 -29.18 -12.36 -2.32
N ASN A 11 -28.47 -11.34 -2.82
CA ASN A 11 -28.46 -10.03 -2.17
C ASN A 11 -29.89 -9.48 -2.23
N SER A 12 -30.72 -9.79 -1.24
CA SER A 12 -32.10 -9.32 -1.18
C SER A 12 -32.20 -7.80 -0.97
N VAL A 13 -31.07 -7.14 -0.70
CA VAL A 13 -30.95 -5.69 -0.48
C VAL A 13 -29.74 -5.13 -1.22
N PRO A 14 -29.81 -3.89 -1.73
CA PRO A 14 -28.66 -3.21 -2.33
C PRO A 14 -27.51 -3.04 -1.32
N PRO A 15 -26.24 -3.15 -1.76
CA PRO A 15 -25.09 -2.75 -0.96
C PRO A 15 -25.27 -1.33 -0.43
N SER A 16 -24.87 -1.07 0.81
CA SER A 16 -25.10 0.21 1.46
C SER A 16 -23.88 0.67 2.24
N ILE A 17 -23.61 1.98 2.20
CA ILE A 17 -22.68 2.66 3.10
C ILE A 17 -23.46 3.06 4.35
N ILE A 18 -22.99 2.63 5.52
CA ILE A 18 -23.59 2.99 6.81
C ILE A 18 -22.53 3.74 7.63
N VAL A 19 -22.90 4.92 8.11
CA VAL A 19 -22.02 5.79 8.90
C VAL A 19 -22.60 5.87 10.31
N PHE A 20 -21.77 5.55 11.29
CA PHE A 20 -22.10 5.61 12.72
C PHE A 20 -21.35 6.75 13.39
N ASP A 21 -21.99 7.43 14.35
CA ASP A 21 -21.29 8.27 15.32
C ASP A 21 -20.78 7.38 16.44
N LEU A 22 -19.47 7.39 16.70
CA LEU A 22 -18.83 6.55 17.72
C LEU A 22 -19.00 7.09 19.14
N ASN A 23 -19.53 8.31 19.32
CA ASN A 23 -19.80 8.88 20.64
C ASN A 23 -21.08 8.31 21.28
N ASP A 24 -22.08 7.97 20.46
CA ASP A 24 -23.40 7.51 20.92
C ASP A 24 -23.94 6.28 20.16
N ASP A 25 -23.13 5.66 19.29
CA ASP A 25 -23.45 4.50 18.46
C ASP A 25 -24.65 4.70 17.50
N SER A 26 -25.04 5.95 17.23
CA SER A 26 -26.18 6.25 16.37
C SER A 26 -25.83 6.18 14.87
N ILE A 27 -26.82 5.81 14.04
CA ILE A 27 -26.67 5.86 12.58
C ILE A 27 -26.84 7.31 12.11
N VAL A 28 -25.77 7.90 11.61
CA VAL A 28 -25.77 9.25 11.02
C VAL A 28 -26.30 9.22 9.59
N ARG A 29 -25.95 8.17 8.83
CA ARG A 29 -26.36 8.03 7.43
C ARG A 29 -26.39 6.58 7.00
N ARG A 30 -27.40 6.24 6.19
CA ARG A 30 -27.43 5.03 5.36
C ARG A 30 -27.64 5.44 3.91
N TYR A 31 -26.69 5.10 3.05
CA TYR A 31 -26.73 5.38 1.62
C TYR A 31 -26.74 4.06 0.86
N GLU A 32 -27.81 3.77 0.13
CA GLU A 32 -27.91 2.59 -0.73
C GLU A 32 -27.24 2.88 -2.07
N LEU A 33 -26.38 1.99 -2.54
CA LEU A 33 -25.74 2.16 -3.85
C LEU A 33 -26.79 2.06 -4.96
N PRO A 34 -26.77 2.96 -5.96
CA PRO A 34 -27.60 2.84 -7.16
C PRO A 34 -27.32 1.55 -7.94
N GLN A 35 -28.36 0.97 -8.56
CA GLN A 35 -28.32 -0.33 -9.23
C GLN A 35 -27.33 -0.40 -10.40
N ASP A 36 -27.02 0.73 -11.04
CA ASP A 36 -26.06 0.83 -12.14
C ASP A 36 -24.59 0.80 -11.67
N GLN A 37 -24.34 0.74 -10.35
CA GLN A 37 -23.01 0.80 -9.75
C GLN A 37 -22.55 -0.54 -9.15
N PHE A 38 -23.38 -1.57 -9.25
CA PHE A 38 -23.04 -2.93 -8.84
C PHE A 38 -23.82 -3.96 -9.67
N VAL A 39 -23.26 -5.14 -9.81
CA VAL A 39 -23.91 -6.28 -10.46
C VAL A 39 -24.58 -7.13 -9.39
N GLN A 40 -25.91 -7.19 -9.45
CA GLN A 40 -26.73 -7.99 -8.54
C GLN A 40 -26.22 -9.45 -8.45
N ASN A 41 -26.10 -9.97 -7.24
CA ASN A 41 -25.59 -11.32 -6.92
C ASN A 41 -24.17 -11.66 -7.41
N LYS A 42 -23.43 -10.67 -7.93
CA LYS A 42 -22.04 -10.85 -8.35
C LYS A 42 -21.11 -9.94 -7.56
N SER A 43 -21.39 -8.63 -7.51
CA SER A 43 -20.55 -7.62 -6.84
C SER A 43 -20.25 -7.96 -5.38
N LEU A 44 -18.98 -7.78 -5.02
CA LEU A 44 -18.46 -8.06 -3.68
C LEU A 44 -17.50 -6.92 -3.26
N PHE A 45 -18.02 -5.99 -2.48
CA PHE A 45 -17.24 -4.87 -1.96
C PHE A 45 -16.39 -5.31 -0.77
N ALA A 46 -15.11 -5.59 -1.01
CA ALA A 46 -14.22 -6.17 0.01
C ALA A 46 -13.45 -5.11 0.82
N ASN A 47 -13.30 -3.90 0.29
CA ASN A 47 -12.50 -2.85 0.92
C ASN A 47 -13.08 -1.46 0.67
N ILE A 48 -12.86 -0.56 1.62
CA ILE A 48 -13.28 0.84 1.58
C ILE A 48 -12.14 1.74 2.07
N ALA A 49 -11.80 2.76 1.28
CA ALA A 49 -10.85 3.80 1.67
C ALA A 49 -11.61 5.12 1.87
N ILE A 50 -11.34 5.81 2.97
CA ILE A 50 -12.00 7.07 3.33
C ILE A 50 -10.99 8.22 3.22
N GLU A 51 -11.28 9.18 2.35
CA GLU A 51 -10.56 10.45 2.29
C GLU A 51 -11.37 11.50 3.05
N ASP A 52 -10.93 11.81 4.26
CA ASP A 52 -11.48 12.87 5.09
C ASP A 52 -10.47 14.02 5.20
N ASN A 53 -10.97 15.24 5.01
CA ASN A 53 -10.19 16.48 5.06
C ASN A 53 -10.66 17.36 6.22
N ASP A 54 -11.93 17.76 6.18
CA ASP A 54 -12.55 18.73 7.07
C ASP A 54 -14.00 18.36 7.41
N CYS A 55 -14.34 17.06 7.35
CA CYS A 55 -15.69 16.49 7.49
C CYS A 55 -16.74 16.98 6.46
N SER A 56 -16.48 18.08 5.74
CA SER A 56 -17.38 18.66 4.73
C SER A 56 -17.14 18.10 3.33
N ARG A 57 -15.92 17.58 3.08
CA ARG A 57 -15.49 17.00 1.80
C ARG A 57 -14.96 15.59 1.99
N ILE A 58 -15.79 14.71 2.56
CA ILE A 58 -15.50 13.30 2.71
C ILE A 58 -15.82 12.57 1.41
N PHE A 59 -14.89 11.73 0.96
CA PHE A 59 -15.12 10.78 -0.12
C PHE A 59 -14.83 9.36 0.37
N ALA A 60 -15.64 8.41 -0.08
CA ALA A 60 -15.38 6.98 0.11
C ALA A 60 -15.13 6.30 -1.23
N TYR A 61 -14.17 5.39 -1.25
CA TYR A 61 -13.75 4.60 -2.40
C TYR A 61 -13.98 3.13 -2.08
N LEU A 62 -14.92 2.48 -2.76
CA LEU A 62 -15.32 1.11 -2.51
C LEU A 62 -14.85 0.22 -3.66
N ALA A 63 -14.04 -0.79 -3.33
CA ALA A 63 -13.48 -1.72 -4.31
C ALA A 63 -14.36 -2.96 -4.45
N ASP A 64 -14.87 -3.19 -5.66
CA ASP A 64 -15.57 -4.42 -6.02
C ASP A 64 -14.59 -5.45 -6.57
N ILE A 65 -14.40 -6.56 -5.87
CA ILE A 65 -13.39 -7.56 -6.25
C ILE A 65 -13.88 -8.50 -7.35
N SER A 66 -15.19 -8.70 -7.49
CA SER A 66 -15.76 -9.72 -8.38
C SER A 66 -16.33 -9.13 -9.68
N SER A 67 -16.75 -7.87 -9.65
CA SER A 67 -17.02 -7.04 -10.83
C SER A 67 -16.08 -5.84 -10.82
N PRO A 68 -14.80 -6.02 -11.22
CA PRO A 68 -13.73 -5.07 -10.94
C PRO A 68 -14.05 -3.63 -11.32
N GLY A 69 -14.24 -2.81 -10.30
CA GLY A 69 -14.66 -1.41 -10.43
C GLY A 69 -14.52 -0.69 -9.09
N LEU A 70 -14.47 0.63 -9.15
CA LEU A 70 -14.34 1.48 -7.97
C LEU A 70 -15.56 2.39 -7.86
N VAL A 71 -16.39 2.19 -6.83
CA VAL A 71 -17.48 3.12 -6.53
C VAL A 71 -16.93 4.28 -5.71
N VAL A 72 -17.13 5.50 -6.19
CA VAL A 72 -16.78 6.74 -5.49
C VAL A 72 -18.06 7.32 -4.92
N TYR A 73 -18.06 7.61 -3.62
CA TYR A 73 -19.17 8.26 -2.92
C TYR A 73 -18.75 9.65 -2.42
N SER A 74 -19.56 10.67 -2.69
CA SER A 74 -19.41 12.04 -2.19
C SER A 74 -20.34 12.26 -1.00
N TRP A 75 -19.78 12.53 0.19
CA TRP A 75 -20.58 12.84 1.36
C TRP A 75 -21.39 14.14 1.20
N LYS A 76 -20.79 15.14 0.56
CA LYS A 76 -21.38 16.47 0.38
C LYS A 76 -22.62 16.41 -0.52
N ASP A 77 -22.49 15.72 -1.65
CA ASP A 77 -23.55 15.65 -2.65
C ASP A 77 -24.52 14.51 -2.38
N ASN A 78 -24.14 13.59 -1.47
CA ASN A 78 -24.86 12.35 -1.19
C ASN A 78 -25.19 11.59 -2.48
N ASP A 79 -24.20 11.52 -3.36
CA ASP A 79 -24.25 10.85 -4.66
C ASP A 79 -23.02 9.95 -4.80
N SER A 80 -23.13 8.95 -5.66
CA SER A 80 -22.03 8.06 -5.99
C SER A 80 -21.97 7.78 -7.49
N TRP A 81 -20.84 7.28 -7.95
CA TRP A 81 -20.65 6.83 -9.32
C TRP A 81 -19.62 5.71 -9.39
N LEU A 82 -19.80 4.84 -10.38
CA LEU A 82 -18.85 3.78 -10.69
C LEU A 82 -17.74 4.30 -11.61
N VAL A 83 -16.50 4.05 -11.24
CA VAL A 83 -15.31 4.28 -12.06
C VAL A 83 -14.78 2.93 -12.52
N ASN A 84 -14.55 2.80 -13.83
CA ASN A 84 -14.01 1.59 -14.44
C ASN A 84 -12.64 1.89 -15.05
N HIS A 85 -11.69 0.99 -14.83
CA HIS A 85 -10.37 1.08 -15.44
C HIS A 85 -9.75 -0.31 -15.59
N ASN A 86 -8.92 -0.52 -16.61
CA ASN A 86 -8.29 -1.82 -16.88
C ASN A 86 -7.43 -2.30 -15.69
N TYR A 87 -6.79 -1.38 -14.98
CA TYR A 87 -5.94 -1.69 -13.82
C TYR A 87 -6.69 -2.22 -12.60
N PHE A 88 -8.03 -2.19 -12.60
CA PHE A 88 -8.82 -2.85 -11.56
C PHE A 88 -8.95 -4.36 -11.80
N ASN A 89 -8.71 -4.83 -13.03
CA ASN A 89 -8.87 -6.22 -13.40
C ASN A 89 -7.64 -7.06 -13.04
N ILE A 90 -7.83 -8.37 -13.01
CA ILE A 90 -6.79 -9.34 -12.69
C ILE A 90 -5.69 -9.39 -13.75
N ASP A 91 -4.50 -9.83 -13.33
CA ASP A 91 -3.54 -10.45 -14.23
C ASP A 91 -3.89 -11.94 -14.39
N PRO A 92 -4.26 -12.40 -15.60
CA PRO A 92 -4.64 -13.81 -15.81
C PRO A 92 -3.51 -14.80 -15.51
N LEU A 93 -2.25 -14.36 -15.44
CA LEU A 93 -1.10 -15.20 -15.09
C LEU A 93 -0.85 -15.28 -13.58
N ALA A 94 -1.56 -14.49 -12.77
CA ALA A 94 -1.39 -14.41 -11.33
C ALA A 94 -2.48 -15.15 -10.52
N GLY A 95 -3.36 -15.91 -11.18
CA GLY A 95 -4.55 -16.56 -10.61
C GLY A 95 -4.29 -17.71 -9.64
N GLU A 96 -3.12 -18.34 -9.68
CA GLU A 96 -2.78 -19.43 -8.76
C GLU A 96 -2.20 -18.88 -7.45
N PHE A 97 -2.77 -19.34 -6.34
CA PHE A 97 -2.30 -19.06 -4.99
C PHE A 97 -1.83 -20.34 -4.32
N ASN A 98 -0.75 -20.24 -3.56
CA ASN A 98 -0.27 -21.30 -2.67
C ASN A 98 -0.01 -20.70 -1.29
N VAL A 99 -1.00 -20.84 -0.42
CA VAL A 99 -0.95 -20.28 0.93
C VAL A 99 -0.83 -21.42 1.93
N SER A 100 0.33 -21.51 2.58
CA SER A 100 0.62 -22.53 3.59
C SER A 100 0.35 -23.98 3.10
N GLY A 101 0.72 -24.26 1.85
CA GLY A 101 0.59 -25.57 1.22
C GLY A 101 -0.82 -25.89 0.70
N ILE A 102 -1.73 -24.90 0.67
CA ILE A 102 -3.05 -25.02 0.07
C ILE A 102 -3.00 -24.28 -1.26
N VAL A 103 -3.19 -25.02 -2.36
CA VAL A 103 -3.24 -24.48 -3.71
C VAL A 103 -4.69 -24.22 -4.10
N PHE A 104 -4.98 -23.02 -4.57
CA PHE A 104 -6.31 -22.60 -5.02
C PHE A 104 -6.20 -21.50 -6.08
N HIS A 105 -7.32 -21.23 -6.76
CA HIS A 105 -7.38 -20.24 -7.82
C HIS A 105 -8.46 -19.22 -7.49
N TRP A 106 -8.09 -17.94 -7.44
CA TRP A 106 -9.01 -16.81 -7.28
C TRP A 106 -8.80 -15.79 -8.39
N SER A 107 -9.84 -15.01 -8.66
CA SER A 107 -9.88 -14.00 -9.71
C SER A 107 -10.33 -12.65 -9.15
N ASP A 108 -9.81 -12.30 -7.99
CA ASP A 108 -10.19 -11.10 -7.26
C ASP A 108 -9.48 -9.88 -7.89
N GLY A 109 -10.28 -8.93 -8.35
CA GLY A 109 -9.85 -7.64 -8.91
C GLY A 109 -9.34 -6.69 -7.84
N ILE A 110 -9.51 -5.38 -8.07
CA ILE A 110 -9.11 -4.30 -7.16
C ILE A 110 -9.48 -4.64 -5.72
N PHE A 111 -8.49 -4.64 -4.82
CA PHE A 111 -8.64 -5.12 -3.45
C PHE A 111 -7.98 -4.20 -2.44
N GLY A 112 -6.65 -4.12 -2.47
CA GLY A 112 -5.90 -3.25 -1.56
C GLY A 112 -5.98 -1.81 -2.01
N MET A 113 -6.22 -0.90 -1.07
CA MET A 113 -6.30 0.54 -1.31
C MET A 113 -5.66 1.31 -0.17
N GLY A 114 -4.80 2.29 -0.48
CA GLY A 114 -4.17 3.19 0.49
C GLY A 114 -4.18 4.63 0.00
N LEU A 115 -4.67 5.55 0.83
CA LEU A 115 -4.71 6.98 0.51
C LEU A 115 -3.52 7.71 1.11
N SER A 116 -2.88 8.57 0.32
CA SER A 116 -1.83 9.46 0.82
C SER A 116 -2.40 10.53 1.76
N GLU A 117 -1.51 11.34 2.32
CA GLU A 117 -1.93 12.64 2.83
C GLU A 117 -2.51 13.50 1.71
N ILE A 118 -3.40 14.40 2.12
CA ILE A 118 -4.02 15.37 1.23
C ILE A 118 -2.95 16.38 0.80
N LYS A 119 -2.77 16.50 -0.50
CA LYS A 119 -1.86 17.46 -1.15
C LYS A 119 -2.45 18.88 -1.06
N PRO A 120 -1.62 19.93 -1.28
CA PRO A 120 -2.09 21.33 -1.25
C PRO A 120 -3.27 21.65 -2.18
N ASP A 121 -3.48 20.88 -3.23
CA ASP A 121 -4.61 21.04 -4.16
C ASP A 121 -5.93 20.39 -3.66
N GLY A 122 -5.93 19.79 -2.48
CA GLY A 122 -7.09 19.14 -1.87
C GLY A 122 -7.35 17.72 -2.38
N SER A 123 -6.42 17.12 -3.11
CA SER A 123 -6.47 15.73 -3.55
C SER A 123 -5.45 14.86 -2.83
N SER A 124 -5.73 13.56 -2.75
CA SER A 124 -4.77 12.53 -2.34
C SER A 124 -4.34 11.72 -3.55
N ASP A 125 -3.33 10.88 -3.39
CA ASP A 125 -3.05 9.77 -4.29
C ASP A 125 -3.67 8.50 -3.69
N LEU A 126 -4.48 7.80 -4.48
CA LEU A 126 -5.02 6.49 -4.13
C LEU A 126 -4.11 5.43 -4.76
N TYR A 127 -3.34 4.75 -3.92
CA TYR A 127 -2.57 3.56 -4.28
C TYR A 127 -3.49 2.35 -4.22
N PHE A 128 -3.42 1.48 -5.23
CA PHE A 128 -4.26 0.30 -5.27
C PHE A 128 -3.65 -0.84 -6.06
N HIS A 129 -4.14 -2.04 -5.82
CA HIS A 129 -3.80 -3.23 -6.60
C HIS A 129 -4.97 -4.23 -6.65
N PRO A 130 -5.12 -4.96 -7.77
CA PRO A 130 -5.88 -6.19 -7.80
C PRO A 130 -5.24 -7.26 -6.91
N MET A 131 -6.04 -8.09 -6.24
CA MET A 131 -5.50 -9.18 -5.44
C MET A 131 -4.83 -10.25 -6.31
N THR A 132 -5.46 -10.58 -7.43
CA THR A 132 -4.88 -11.42 -8.48
C THR A 132 -3.99 -10.57 -9.40
N SER A 133 -2.95 -9.97 -8.84
CA SER A 133 -1.89 -9.25 -9.57
C SER A 133 -0.67 -9.01 -8.66
N THR A 134 0.50 -8.87 -9.26
CA THR A 134 1.72 -8.44 -8.55
C THR A 134 2.00 -6.94 -8.64
N ASP A 135 1.19 -6.21 -9.40
CA ASP A 135 1.47 -4.83 -9.76
C ASP A 135 0.79 -3.84 -8.82
N GLU A 136 1.38 -2.66 -8.69
CA GLU A 136 0.86 -1.54 -7.93
C GLU A 136 0.53 -0.37 -8.87
N PHE A 137 -0.59 0.27 -8.61
CA PHE A 137 -1.08 1.39 -9.39
C PHE A 137 -1.37 2.58 -8.49
N VAL A 138 -1.43 3.76 -9.08
CA VAL A 138 -1.82 4.99 -8.40
C VAL A 138 -2.70 5.85 -9.30
N VAL A 139 -3.65 6.55 -8.68
CA VAL A 139 -4.48 7.57 -9.34
C VAL A 139 -4.70 8.74 -8.39
N SER A 140 -4.69 9.96 -8.91
CA SER A 140 -5.03 11.15 -8.12
C SER A 140 -6.52 11.19 -7.81
N THR A 141 -6.91 11.41 -6.55
CA THR A 141 -8.33 11.53 -6.20
C THR A 141 -8.98 12.76 -6.81
N LYS A 142 -8.21 13.76 -7.28
CA LYS A 142 -8.72 14.90 -8.07
C LYS A 142 -9.57 14.43 -9.26
N PHE A 143 -9.13 13.35 -9.92
CA PHE A 143 -9.84 12.76 -11.03
C PHE A 143 -11.06 11.95 -10.58
N LEU A 144 -10.89 11.14 -9.53
CA LEU A 144 -11.95 10.28 -9.02
C LEU A 144 -13.14 11.06 -8.46
N LYS A 145 -12.88 12.22 -7.82
CA LYS A 145 -13.88 13.09 -7.19
C LYS A 145 -14.79 13.82 -8.19
N ASP A 146 -14.38 13.93 -9.45
CA ASP A 146 -15.20 14.57 -10.49
C ASP A 146 -15.87 13.48 -11.35
N LYS A 147 -17.19 13.31 -11.16
CA LYS A 147 -18.00 12.31 -11.86
C LYS A 147 -17.91 12.41 -13.39
N ALA A 148 -17.76 13.59 -13.97
CA ALA A 148 -17.71 13.76 -15.42
C ALA A 148 -16.31 13.45 -15.98
N LEU A 149 -15.26 13.83 -15.24
CA LEU A 149 -13.89 13.49 -15.58
C LEU A 149 -13.65 11.98 -15.42
N SER A 150 -14.13 11.39 -14.32
CA SER A 150 -13.89 9.98 -13.96
C SER A 150 -14.33 8.98 -15.05
N GLN A 151 -15.28 9.37 -15.90
CA GLN A 151 -15.79 8.55 -17.01
C GLN A 151 -14.98 8.69 -18.32
N LYS A 152 -14.08 9.68 -18.42
CA LYS A 152 -13.43 10.08 -19.67
C LYS A 152 -11.93 9.81 -19.71
N SER A 153 -11.21 9.91 -18.59
CA SER A 153 -9.74 9.81 -18.61
C SER A 153 -9.23 8.44 -18.20
N ASN A 154 -8.47 7.80 -19.10
CA ASN A 154 -7.65 6.64 -18.76
C ASN A 154 -6.20 7.03 -18.43
N GLY A 155 -5.77 8.26 -18.73
CA GLY A 155 -4.37 8.69 -18.61
C GLY A 155 -3.90 9.05 -17.20
N GLU A 156 -4.84 9.23 -16.25
CA GLU A 156 -4.51 9.61 -14.87
C GLU A 156 -4.09 8.42 -13.99
N PHE A 157 -4.39 7.20 -14.45
CA PHE A 157 -3.96 5.98 -13.80
C PHE A 157 -2.53 5.64 -14.21
N ARG A 158 -1.66 5.44 -13.22
CA ARG A 158 -0.25 5.13 -13.42
C ARG A 158 0.08 3.77 -12.86
N HIS A 159 0.73 2.94 -13.68
CA HIS A 159 1.42 1.75 -13.22
C HIS A 159 2.74 2.12 -12.57
N LEU A 160 2.96 1.69 -11.32
CA LEU A 160 4.18 1.97 -10.57
C LEU A 160 5.25 0.91 -10.81
N GLY A 161 4.85 -0.36 -10.90
CA GLY A 161 5.72 -1.50 -11.04
C GLY A 161 5.18 -2.72 -10.29
N SER A 162 6.06 -3.69 -10.02
CA SER A 162 5.69 -5.01 -9.48
C SER A 162 6.36 -5.31 -8.14
N ARG A 163 5.63 -6.07 -7.29
CA ARG A 163 6.11 -6.74 -6.07
C ARG A 163 6.97 -7.97 -6.35
N GLY A 164 7.04 -8.40 -7.62
CA GLY A 164 7.82 -9.54 -8.07
C GLY A 164 7.11 -10.89 -7.95
N PRO A 165 7.84 -12.00 -8.18
CA PRO A 165 7.25 -13.34 -8.19
C PRO A 165 6.54 -13.67 -6.88
N LYS A 166 5.33 -14.24 -7.00
CA LYS A 166 4.44 -14.56 -5.85
C LYS A 166 4.05 -13.33 -5.02
N GLY A 167 4.12 -12.14 -5.62
CA GLY A 167 3.82 -10.85 -5.01
C GLY A 167 2.33 -10.49 -4.96
N GLN A 168 1.42 -11.45 -5.17
CA GLN A 168 -0.02 -11.22 -4.99
C GLN A 168 -0.31 -10.74 -3.59
N SER A 169 -1.17 -9.74 -3.50
CA SER A 169 -1.36 -8.98 -2.27
C SER A 169 -2.85 -8.81 -1.95
N SER A 170 -3.26 -9.05 -0.71
CA SER A 170 -4.64 -8.81 -0.27
C SER A 170 -4.83 -7.32 0.03
N VAL A 171 -4.87 -6.95 1.31
CA VAL A 171 -5.03 -5.59 1.80
C VAL A 171 -3.76 -4.76 1.69
N SER A 172 -3.95 -3.44 1.64
CA SER A 172 -2.90 -2.45 1.86
C SER A 172 -3.43 -1.30 2.72
N PHE A 173 -2.51 -0.57 3.34
CA PHE A 173 -2.78 0.65 4.07
C PHE A 173 -1.57 1.58 3.96
N LEU A 174 -1.80 2.84 3.62
CA LEU A 174 -0.75 3.85 3.55
C LEU A 174 -0.74 4.63 4.86
N ASP A 175 0.35 4.50 5.61
CA ASP A 175 0.60 5.37 6.74
C ASP A 175 0.92 6.78 6.24
N LYS A 176 -0.02 7.68 6.48
CA LYS A 176 0.04 9.10 6.09
C LYS A 176 1.29 9.79 6.65
N LYS A 177 1.65 9.49 7.92
CA LYS A 177 2.73 10.17 8.62
C LYS A 177 4.11 9.84 8.05
N THR A 178 4.37 8.56 7.75
CA THR A 178 5.67 8.13 7.22
C THR A 178 5.73 8.08 5.70
N GLY A 179 4.57 8.09 5.02
CA GLY A 179 4.45 7.83 3.60
C GLY A 179 4.81 6.38 3.24
N VAL A 180 4.62 5.43 4.16
CA VAL A 180 4.91 4.01 3.93
C VAL A 180 3.62 3.26 3.64
N LEU A 181 3.56 2.67 2.44
CA LEU A 181 2.50 1.75 2.04
C LEU A 181 2.84 0.36 2.59
N PHE A 182 2.01 -0.15 3.49
CA PHE A 182 2.05 -1.52 3.97
C PHE A 182 1.09 -2.39 3.18
N TYR A 183 1.47 -3.63 2.89
CA TYR A 183 0.64 -4.57 2.13
C TYR A 183 0.92 -6.02 2.48
N ALA A 184 -0.11 -6.86 2.30
CA ALA A 184 -0.16 -8.24 2.75
C ALA A 184 0.15 -9.22 1.61
N LEU A 185 1.37 -9.77 1.58
CA LEU A 185 1.83 -10.73 0.58
C LEU A 185 1.43 -12.16 0.96
N ILE A 186 0.24 -12.57 0.54
CA ILE A 186 -0.41 -13.80 1.02
C ILE A 186 0.33 -15.09 0.60
N ASN A 187 0.86 -15.14 -0.63
CA ASN A 187 1.65 -16.29 -1.09
C ASN A 187 3.00 -16.43 -0.38
N LEU A 188 3.41 -15.40 0.35
CA LEU A 188 4.67 -15.34 1.09
C LEU A 188 4.46 -15.30 2.60
N ASN A 189 3.22 -15.45 3.09
CA ASN A 189 2.86 -15.39 4.50
C ASN A 189 3.49 -14.18 5.22
N ALA A 190 3.31 -12.98 4.67
CA ALA A 190 4.10 -11.83 5.07
C ALA A 190 3.41 -10.48 4.92
N ILE A 191 3.88 -9.52 5.71
CA ILE A 191 3.65 -8.08 5.53
C ILE A 191 4.91 -7.47 4.93
N ALA A 192 4.74 -6.68 3.89
CA ALA A 192 5.78 -5.91 3.25
C ALA A 192 5.44 -4.42 3.27
N CYS A 193 6.42 -3.61 2.89
CA CYS A 193 6.28 -2.17 2.84
C CYS A 193 6.97 -1.59 1.63
N TRP A 194 6.55 -0.39 1.24
CA TRP A 194 7.22 0.46 0.26
C TRP A 194 7.03 1.93 0.64
N LYS A 195 8.06 2.75 0.46
CA LYS A 195 7.98 4.18 0.78
C LYS A 195 7.63 4.99 -0.47
N THR A 196 6.58 5.80 -0.40
CA THR A 196 6.03 6.54 -1.56
C THR A 196 6.96 7.59 -2.13
N THR A 197 7.95 8.05 -1.36
CA THR A 197 9.01 8.95 -1.83
C THR A 197 10.04 8.24 -2.72
N ASN A 198 10.03 6.91 -2.80
CA ASN A 198 10.89 6.18 -3.71
C ASN A 198 10.29 6.25 -5.13
N PRO A 199 11.02 6.76 -6.14
CA PRO A 199 10.47 6.91 -7.49
C PRO A 199 10.30 5.58 -8.23
N ARG A 200 10.87 4.48 -7.71
CA ARG A 200 10.82 3.16 -8.33
C ARG A 200 10.04 2.20 -7.45
N TYR A 201 9.08 1.49 -8.03
CA TYR A 201 8.39 0.39 -7.38
C TYR A 201 8.96 -0.94 -7.92
N THR A 202 10.03 -1.39 -7.29
CA THR A 202 10.72 -2.66 -7.61
C THR A 202 10.94 -3.48 -6.35
N MET A 203 11.26 -4.78 -6.49
CA MET A 203 11.57 -5.65 -5.36
C MET A 203 12.67 -5.08 -4.44
N GLN A 204 13.67 -4.37 -4.99
CA GLN A 204 14.78 -3.78 -4.22
C GLN A 204 14.35 -2.53 -3.43
N SER A 205 13.31 -1.84 -3.88
CA SER A 205 12.75 -0.67 -3.19
C SER A 205 11.79 -1.03 -2.05
N GLN A 206 11.47 -2.31 -1.90
CA GLN A 206 10.47 -2.81 -0.97
C GLN A 206 11.13 -3.48 0.24
N GLY A 207 10.49 -3.39 1.40
CA GLY A 207 10.91 -4.00 2.65
C GLY A 207 10.03 -5.17 3.05
N ARG A 208 10.59 -6.14 3.77
CA ARG A 208 9.83 -7.19 4.46
C ARG A 208 9.71 -6.79 5.93
N VAL A 209 8.50 -6.50 6.39
CA VAL A 209 8.22 -6.08 7.77
C VAL A 209 8.18 -7.29 8.69
N TYR A 210 7.39 -8.30 8.31
CA TYR A 210 7.22 -9.51 9.11
C TYR A 210 6.80 -10.68 8.22
N MET A 211 7.25 -11.88 8.54
CA MET A 211 6.92 -13.10 7.79
C MET A 211 6.86 -14.29 8.74
N SER A 212 5.82 -15.10 8.62
CA SER A 212 5.64 -16.29 9.47
C SER A 212 4.63 -17.26 8.89
N ASN A 213 5.04 -18.51 8.69
CA ASN A 213 4.16 -19.59 8.23
C ASN A 213 3.12 -20.02 9.27
N VAL A 214 3.17 -19.48 10.49
CA VAL A 214 2.21 -19.80 11.57
C VAL A 214 1.28 -18.63 11.83
N THR A 215 1.82 -17.42 11.95
CA THR A 215 1.06 -16.24 12.38
C THR A 215 0.56 -15.37 11.24
N MET A 216 1.08 -15.55 10.03
CA MET A 216 0.73 -14.78 8.82
C MET A 216 0.20 -15.67 7.70
N VAL A 217 -0.59 -16.70 8.03
CA VAL A 217 -1.17 -17.60 7.03
C VAL A 217 -2.03 -16.83 6.02
N PHE A 218 -2.92 -15.98 6.49
CA PHE A 218 -3.73 -15.13 5.61
C PHE A 218 -3.95 -13.76 6.28
N PRO A 219 -2.98 -12.83 6.15
CA PRO A 219 -3.17 -11.45 6.57
C PRO A 219 -4.32 -10.82 5.76
N SER A 220 -5.43 -10.53 6.43
CA SER A 220 -6.68 -10.09 5.83
C SER A 220 -7.00 -8.63 6.06
N ASP A 221 -6.36 -7.97 7.03
CA ASP A 221 -6.47 -6.51 7.18
C ASP A 221 -5.19 -5.89 7.77
N ILE A 222 -4.91 -4.64 7.41
CA ILE A 222 -3.84 -3.79 7.93
C ILE A 222 -4.42 -2.40 8.19
N LYS A 223 -4.14 -1.84 9.37
CA LYS A 223 -4.46 -0.46 9.74
C LYS A 223 -3.31 0.13 10.56
N VAL A 224 -3.13 1.44 10.49
CA VAL A 224 -2.25 2.17 11.41
C VAL A 224 -3.14 3.11 12.23
N ASP A 225 -3.01 3.04 13.55
CA ASP A 225 -3.78 3.88 14.47
C ASP A 225 -3.13 5.27 14.68
N SER A 226 -3.80 6.12 15.45
CA SER A 226 -3.30 7.48 15.77
C SER A 226 -2.05 7.50 16.65
N ASP A 227 -1.73 6.39 17.31
CA ASP A 227 -0.57 6.24 18.19
C ASP A 227 0.64 5.63 17.45
N ASP A 228 0.58 5.61 16.11
CA ASP A 228 1.58 5.05 15.20
C ASP A 228 1.81 3.54 15.40
N ASN A 229 0.81 2.77 15.81
CA ASN A 229 0.88 1.31 15.83
C ASN A 229 0.24 0.72 14.58
N MET A 230 0.98 -0.17 13.92
CA MET A 230 0.46 -0.98 12.83
C MET A 230 -0.24 -2.22 13.41
N TRP A 231 -1.51 -2.38 13.07
CA TRP A 231 -2.34 -3.52 13.39
C TRP A 231 -2.52 -4.42 12.17
N VAL A 232 -2.39 -5.73 12.36
CA VAL A 232 -2.58 -6.74 11.32
C VAL A 232 -3.54 -7.81 11.81
N LEU A 233 -4.64 -7.97 11.11
CA LEU A 233 -5.54 -9.11 11.28
C LEU A 233 -5.05 -10.24 10.37
N SER A 234 -4.71 -11.39 10.95
CA SER A 234 -4.38 -12.60 10.21
C SER A 234 -5.28 -13.74 10.61
N ASN A 235 -5.77 -14.47 9.62
CA ASN A 235 -6.60 -15.64 9.83
C ASN A 235 -6.08 -16.83 9.00
N ARG A 236 -6.89 -17.89 8.91
CA ARG A 236 -6.58 -19.10 8.13
C ARG A 236 -7.64 -19.38 7.07
N LEU A 237 -8.11 -18.33 6.38
CA LEU A 237 -9.20 -18.41 5.41
C LEU A 237 -9.03 -19.55 4.38
N PRO A 238 -7.86 -19.77 3.75
CA PRO A 238 -7.71 -20.91 2.83
C PRO A 238 -7.86 -22.26 3.52
N THR A 239 -7.40 -22.40 4.78
CA THR A 239 -7.61 -23.63 5.55
C THR A 239 -9.10 -23.83 5.84
N PHE A 240 -9.78 -22.78 6.29
CA PHE A 240 -11.22 -22.81 6.53
C PHE A 240 -12.00 -23.26 5.28
N MET A 241 -11.74 -22.66 4.13
CA MET A 241 -12.46 -22.94 2.88
C MET A 241 -12.19 -24.33 2.32
N TYR A 242 -10.94 -24.80 2.37
CA TYR A 242 -10.51 -26.00 1.63
C TYR A 242 -10.20 -27.22 2.50
N LYS A 243 -9.96 -27.04 3.81
CA LYS A 243 -9.66 -28.12 4.77
C LYS A 243 -10.65 -28.16 5.94
N GLY A 244 -11.53 -27.18 6.07
CA GLY A 244 -12.46 -27.03 7.19
C GLY A 244 -11.86 -26.30 8.39
N PHE A 245 -12.71 -26.09 9.39
CA PHE A 245 -12.36 -25.37 10.62
C PHE A 245 -11.92 -26.32 11.73
N ASN A 246 -10.71 -26.12 12.29
CA ASN A 246 -10.28 -26.80 13.51
C ASN A 246 -10.34 -25.86 14.71
N ALA A 247 -11.35 -26.03 15.56
CA ALA A 247 -11.54 -25.20 16.75
C ALA A 247 -10.44 -25.34 17.82
N SER A 248 -9.62 -26.40 17.75
CA SER A 248 -8.51 -26.63 18.69
C SER A 248 -7.25 -25.82 18.35
N GLU A 249 -7.23 -25.16 17.19
CA GLU A 249 -6.10 -24.37 16.71
C GLU A 249 -6.38 -22.86 16.83
N VAL A 250 -5.31 -22.06 16.95
CA VAL A 250 -5.43 -20.60 16.87
C VAL A 250 -5.66 -20.21 15.41
N ASN A 251 -6.91 -19.86 15.08
CA ASN A 251 -7.37 -19.56 13.71
C ASN A 251 -7.33 -18.07 13.35
N PHE A 252 -7.43 -17.19 14.35
CA PHE A 252 -7.49 -15.75 14.17
C PHE A 252 -6.46 -15.09 15.07
N ARG A 253 -5.76 -14.07 14.56
CA ARG A 253 -4.72 -13.33 15.27
C ARG A 253 -4.84 -11.86 14.95
N LEU A 254 -4.73 -11.04 15.99
CA LEU A 254 -4.49 -9.61 15.88
C LEU A 254 -3.05 -9.36 16.34
N LEU A 255 -2.22 -8.87 15.45
CA LEU A 255 -0.82 -8.55 15.72
C LEU A 255 -0.63 -7.04 15.68
N THR A 256 0.31 -6.54 16.49
CA THR A 256 0.63 -5.10 16.52
C THR A 256 2.12 -4.85 16.70
N ALA A 257 2.59 -3.75 16.14
CA ALA A 257 3.93 -3.21 16.37
C ALA A 257 3.95 -1.70 16.12
N PRO A 258 4.78 -0.92 16.83
CA PRO A 258 5.04 0.46 16.45
C PRO A 258 5.56 0.54 15.01
N VAL A 259 5.00 1.43 14.19
CA VAL A 259 5.35 1.59 12.76
C VAL A 259 6.86 1.78 12.58
N LYS A 260 7.47 2.60 13.44
CA LYS A 260 8.91 2.87 13.42
C LYS A 260 9.74 1.59 13.58
N ASP A 261 9.32 0.70 14.47
CA ASP A 261 10.04 -0.55 14.72
C ASP A 261 9.79 -1.55 13.59
N ALA A 262 8.56 -1.58 13.06
CA ALA A 262 8.16 -2.43 11.94
C ALA A 262 8.97 -2.15 10.66
N ILE A 263 9.30 -0.88 10.37
CA ILE A 263 10.06 -0.50 9.17
C ILE A 263 11.57 -0.43 9.41
N ASN A 264 12.04 -0.50 10.65
CA ASN A 264 13.45 -0.31 11.00
C ASN A 264 14.35 -1.31 10.27
N GLY A 265 15.40 -0.80 9.61
CA GLY A 265 16.34 -1.62 8.86
C GLY A 265 15.80 -2.22 7.55
N THR A 266 14.58 -1.86 7.16
CA THR A 266 13.99 -2.21 5.85
C THR A 266 14.23 -1.10 4.83
N ALA A 267 13.95 -1.36 3.54
CA ALA A 267 14.02 -0.34 2.49
C ALA A 267 13.04 0.84 2.70
N CYS A 268 12.08 0.70 3.62
CA CYS A 268 11.06 1.68 3.92
C CYS A 268 11.48 2.66 5.04
N ASP A 269 12.57 2.37 5.74
CA ASP A 269 13.11 3.29 6.75
C ASP A 269 13.62 4.57 6.08
N ALA A 270 13.25 5.73 6.63
CA ALA A 270 13.73 7.03 6.18
C ALA A 270 15.25 7.18 6.32
N LYS A 271 15.86 6.43 7.25
CA LYS A 271 17.30 6.27 7.36
C LYS A 271 17.75 5.27 6.29
N GLY A 272 17.83 5.73 5.04
CA GLY A 272 18.16 4.88 3.90
C GLY A 272 19.27 3.87 4.23
N ILE A 273 19.06 2.61 3.86
CA ILE A 273 20.01 1.53 4.14
C ILE A 273 21.34 1.88 3.47
N VAL A 274 22.31 2.37 4.24
CA VAL A 274 23.69 2.46 3.77
C VAL A 274 24.27 1.05 3.87
N THR A 275 24.13 0.27 2.79
CA THR A 275 24.68 -1.09 2.72
C THR A 275 26.19 -1.06 2.94
N PRO A 276 26.82 -2.15 3.41
CA PRO A 276 28.29 -2.22 3.50
C PRO A 276 28.97 -1.90 2.16
N GLU A 277 28.36 -2.30 1.05
CA GLU A 277 28.83 -1.99 -0.31
C GLU A 277 28.71 -0.49 -0.66
N MET A 278 27.61 0.15 -0.27
CA MET A 278 27.42 1.60 -0.42
C MET A 278 28.40 2.38 0.46
N LYS A 279 28.64 1.93 1.70
CA LYS A 279 29.69 2.50 2.57
C LYS A 279 31.07 2.35 1.93
N ALA A 280 31.37 1.18 1.35
CA ALA A 280 32.64 0.94 0.68
C ALA A 280 32.80 1.81 -0.58
N LYS A 281 31.76 1.95 -1.40
CA LYS A 281 31.77 2.83 -2.58
C LYS A 281 31.88 4.31 -2.20
N MET A 282 31.13 4.76 -1.19
CA MET A 282 31.23 6.12 -0.67
C MET A 282 32.64 6.39 -0.12
N LYS A 283 33.20 5.46 0.66
CA LYS A 283 34.56 5.56 1.19
C LYS A 283 35.60 5.64 0.07
N ASN A 284 35.56 4.73 -0.90
CA ASN A 284 36.49 4.73 -2.04
C ASN A 284 36.38 6.02 -2.86
N HIS A 285 35.17 6.56 -3.01
CA HIS A 285 34.96 7.83 -3.72
C HIS A 285 35.50 9.03 -2.92
N LEU A 286 35.23 9.09 -1.61
CA LEU A 286 35.81 10.10 -0.72
C LEU A 286 37.34 10.04 -0.67
N ASP A 287 37.92 8.84 -0.60
CA ASP A 287 39.37 8.63 -0.61
C ASP A 287 40.00 9.02 -1.96
N SER A 288 39.25 8.93 -3.08
CA SER A 288 39.70 9.40 -4.39
C SER A 288 39.69 10.92 -4.55
N ILE A 289 38.79 11.61 -3.83
CA ILE A 289 38.66 13.08 -3.87
C ILE A 289 39.61 13.73 -2.86
N ASN A 290 39.87 13.08 -1.72
CA ASN A 290 40.84 13.48 -0.72
C ASN A 290 41.83 12.33 -0.47
N PRO A 291 42.83 12.13 -1.33
CA PRO A 291 43.90 11.20 -1.04
C PRO A 291 44.53 11.59 0.31
N PRO A 292 44.85 10.62 1.19
CA PRO A 292 45.43 10.92 2.49
C PRO A 292 46.68 11.78 2.28
N LYS A 293 46.66 12.99 2.87
CA LYS A 293 47.81 13.90 2.85
C LYS A 293 49.02 13.13 3.36
N SER A 294 50.04 12.98 2.52
CA SER A 294 51.35 12.57 3.00
C SER A 294 51.74 13.53 4.13
N THR A 295 52.14 12.95 5.26
CA THR A 295 52.56 13.66 6.47
C THR A 295 53.40 14.89 6.13
N PRO A 296 53.01 16.11 6.51
CA PRO A 296 53.85 17.28 6.30
C PRO A 296 55.08 17.16 7.20
N LYS A 297 56.27 17.26 6.61
CA LYS A 297 57.46 17.65 7.38
C LYS A 297 57.19 19.04 7.95
N ALA A 298 57.57 19.21 9.22
CA ALA A 298 57.33 20.42 10.00
C ALA A 298 57.82 21.68 9.28
N GLY A 299 56.96 22.71 9.23
CA GLY A 299 57.33 24.08 8.95
C GLY A 299 56.57 24.73 7.80
N GLN A 300 55.45 25.42 8.11
CA GLN A 300 55.17 26.82 7.78
C GLN A 300 53.66 27.12 7.85
N SER A 301 53.37 28.27 8.45
CA SER A 301 52.04 28.83 8.72
C SER A 301 51.39 29.43 7.48
N GLY A 302 50.07 29.27 7.33
CA GLY A 302 49.25 30.20 6.54
C GLY A 302 47.94 29.65 5.97
N SER A 303 46.83 30.30 6.32
CA SER A 303 45.55 30.34 5.57
C SER A 303 44.68 29.05 5.52
N GLU A 304 44.12 28.65 6.67
CA GLU A 304 42.95 27.76 6.73
C GLU A 304 41.67 28.58 6.88
N GLY A 305 40.94 28.81 5.79
CA GLY A 305 39.65 29.52 5.88
C GLY A 305 38.74 29.40 4.67
N ILE A 306 39.30 29.20 3.46
CA ILE A 306 38.52 29.21 2.21
C ILE A 306 38.32 27.79 1.65
N ASN A 307 39.26 26.87 1.85
CA ASN A 307 39.20 25.49 1.32
C ASN A 307 38.14 24.59 1.98
N SER A 308 37.77 24.86 3.24
CA SER A 308 36.76 24.05 3.95
C SER A 308 35.35 24.24 3.36
N ARG A 309 34.99 25.47 2.99
CA ARG A 309 33.67 25.78 2.41
C ARG A 309 33.53 25.28 0.97
N LEU A 310 34.61 25.34 0.18
CA LEU A 310 34.61 24.81 -1.19
C LEU A 310 34.45 23.28 -1.20
N ASN A 311 35.14 22.58 -0.28
CA ASN A 311 35.03 21.12 -0.14
C ASN A 311 33.65 20.67 0.35
N ALA A 312 33.02 21.42 1.27
CA ALA A 312 31.66 21.10 1.71
C ALA A 312 30.63 21.25 0.58
N VAL A 313 30.78 22.26 -0.28
CA VAL A 313 29.90 22.48 -1.44
C VAL A 313 30.11 21.42 -2.53
N LEU A 314 31.36 21.02 -2.79
CA LEU A 314 31.69 19.93 -3.73
C LEU A 314 31.17 18.56 -3.26
N ILE A 315 31.23 18.28 -1.94
CA ILE A 315 30.65 17.06 -1.37
C ILE A 315 29.13 17.09 -1.49
N LEU A 316 28.48 18.23 -1.24
CA LEU A 316 27.02 18.35 -1.42
C LEU A 316 26.60 18.14 -2.89
N LEU A 317 27.34 18.72 -3.84
CA LEU A 317 27.08 18.57 -5.27
C LEU A 317 27.34 17.14 -5.78
N ALA A 318 28.37 16.46 -5.25
CA ALA A 318 28.64 15.06 -5.57
C ALA A 318 27.57 14.12 -5.02
N VAL A 319 27.07 14.39 -3.81
CA VAL A 319 25.94 13.64 -3.21
C VAL A 319 24.65 13.89 -3.98
N LEU A 320 24.36 15.12 -4.40
CA LEU A 320 23.20 15.42 -5.25
C LEU A 320 23.30 14.75 -6.62
N ASN A 321 24.47 14.75 -7.27
CA ASN A 321 24.66 14.08 -8.56
C ASN A 321 24.53 12.55 -8.47
N LEU A 322 24.99 11.92 -7.38
CA LEU A 322 24.76 10.49 -7.16
C LEU A 322 23.27 10.16 -6.93
N LEU A 323 22.53 11.05 -6.30
CA LEU A 323 21.08 10.90 -6.08
C LEU A 323 20.26 11.12 -7.35
N MET A 324 20.75 11.90 -8.32
CA MET A 324 20.07 12.16 -9.60
C MET A 324 20.39 11.12 -10.70
N MET A 325 21.45 10.31 -10.55
CA MET A 325 21.83 9.32 -11.56
C MET A 325 21.26 7.91 -11.31
N HIS A 326 20.51 7.68 -10.22
CA HIS A 326 20.02 6.35 -9.79
C HIS A 326 18.57 6.36 -9.34
#